data_AF-A0A8H4R3X8-F1
#
_entry.id   AF-A0A8H4R3X8-F1
#
_cell.length_a   1.000
_cell.length_b   1.000
_cell.length_c   1.000
_cell.angle_alpha   90.00
_cell.angle_beta   90.00
_cell.angle_gamma   90.00
#
_symmetry.space_group_name_H-M   'P 1'
#
loop_
_entity.id
_entity.type
_entity.pdbx_description
1 polymer ?
#
loop_
_entity_poly.entity_id
_entity_poly.type
_entity_poly.pdbx_seq_one_letter_code
_entity_poly.pdbx_strand_id
1 'polypeptide(L)'
;MITLDNASNCGSMMGDLERLLEKMGVPFQAEGNRIRCFPHVINIAVKAALRELSASAPALTDAEDVPLIFEQNENDSNYEDALNSDVVAKCRSLVTACRASGQRREELQATIKEGNESKHYS
;
A
#
# COMPACT_ATOMS: atom_id res chain seq x y z
N MET A 1 -24.22 8.26 -9.88
CA MET A 1 -22.99 7.49 -9.59
C MET A 1 -22.36 8.06 -8.33
N ILE A 2 -21.92 7.21 -7.41
CA ILE A 2 -21.50 7.58 -6.05
C ILE A 2 -20.12 6.97 -5.77
N THR A 3 -19.19 7.77 -5.25
CA THR A 3 -17.86 7.31 -4.80
C THR A 3 -17.88 6.99 -3.31
N LEU A 4 -17.47 5.79 -2.93
CA LEU A 4 -17.42 5.34 -1.53
C LEU A 4 -16.13 4.58 -1.25
N ASP A 5 -15.75 4.46 0.03
CA ASP A 5 -14.68 3.55 0.41
C ASP A 5 -15.06 2.07 0.15
N ASN A 6 -14.10 1.16 0.35
CA ASN A 6 -14.32 -0.26 0.10
C ASN A 6 -14.77 -1.03 1.35
N ALA A 7 -15.24 -0.34 2.39
CA ALA A 7 -15.76 -1.01 3.56
C ALA A 7 -17.04 -1.81 3.22
N SER A 8 -17.28 -2.88 3.97
CA SER A 8 -18.42 -3.79 3.74
C SER A 8 -19.76 -3.11 4.03
N ASN A 9 -19.82 -2.22 5.02
CA ASN A 9 -21.02 -1.44 5.36
C ASN A 9 -21.45 -0.50 4.23
N CYS A 10 -20.52 0.00 3.41
CA CYS A 10 -20.85 0.76 2.20
C CYS A 10 -21.57 -0.10 1.15
N GLY A 11 -21.35 -1.42 1.15
CA GLY A 11 -22.14 -2.36 0.35
C GLY A 11 -23.58 -2.43 0.82
N SER A 12 -23.80 -2.65 2.13
CA SER A 12 -25.15 -2.67 2.73
C SER A 12 -25.90 -1.36 2.49
N MET A 13 -25.23 -0.22 2.66
CA MET A 13 -25.79 1.11 2.42
C MET A 13 -26.25 1.28 0.96
N MET A 14 -25.46 0.81 -0.02
CA MET A 14 -25.83 0.92 -1.43
C MET A 14 -27.04 0.04 -1.79
N GLY A 15 -27.18 -1.14 -1.17
CA GLY A 15 -28.36 -1.98 -1.32
C GLY A 15 -29.62 -1.36 -0.71
N ASP A 16 -29.50 -0.70 0.45
CA ASP A 16 -30.61 0.06 1.02
C ASP A 16 -30.99 1.26 0.17
N LEU A 17 -29.99 1.95 -0.40
CA LEU A 17 -30.22 3.09 -1.30
C LEU A 17 -30.93 2.67 -2.59
N GLU A 18 -30.52 1.56 -3.20
CA GLU A 18 -31.20 0.94 -4.35
C GLU A 18 -32.67 0.68 -4.05
N ARG A 19 -32.96 -0.03 -2.95
CA ARG A 19 -34.34 -0.31 -2.50
C ARG A 19 -35.18 0.96 -2.28
N LEU A 20 -34.58 2.02 -1.75
CA LEU A 20 -35.29 3.30 -1.53
C LEU A 20 -35.57 4.02 -2.85
N LEU A 21 -34.62 4.02 -3.78
CA LEU A 21 -34.74 4.67 -5.08
C LEU A 21 -35.72 3.93 -6.01
N GLU A 22 -35.74 2.59 -5.97
CA GLU A 22 -36.73 1.76 -6.67
C GLU A 22 -38.16 2.09 -6.24
N LYS A 23 -38.39 2.28 -4.94
CA LYS A 23 -39.71 2.71 -4.41
C LYS A 23 -40.14 4.08 -4.92
N MET A 24 -39.19 4.90 -5.36
CA MET A 24 -39.43 6.22 -5.94
C MET A 24 -39.47 6.18 -7.48
N GLY A 25 -39.35 5.00 -8.09
CA GLY A 25 -39.31 4.83 -9.55
C GLY A 25 -38.01 5.32 -10.19
N VAL A 26 -36.94 5.49 -9.40
CA VAL A 26 -35.63 5.94 -9.88
C VAL A 26 -34.76 4.72 -10.20
N PRO A 27 -34.33 4.52 -11.45
CA PRO A 27 -33.46 3.41 -11.81
C PRO A 27 -32.08 3.60 -11.15
N PHE A 28 -31.71 2.64 -10.32
CA PHE A 28 -30.43 2.62 -9.62
C PHE A 28 -29.96 1.19 -9.47
N GLN A 29 -28.65 0.97 -9.61
CA GLN A 29 -28.00 -0.33 -9.42
C GLN A 29 -26.91 -0.18 -8.38
N ALA A 30 -27.00 -0.91 -7.27
CA ALA A 30 -26.08 -0.75 -6.15
C ALA A 30 -24.60 -0.91 -6.56
N GLU A 31 -24.26 -1.90 -7.39
CA GLU A 31 -22.89 -2.08 -7.88
C GLU A 31 -22.60 -1.22 -9.13
N GLY A 32 -23.53 -1.14 -10.07
CA GLY A 32 -23.35 -0.38 -11.32
C GLY A 32 -23.20 1.14 -11.12
N ASN A 33 -23.70 1.66 -10.00
CA ASN A 33 -23.59 3.07 -9.64
C ASN A 33 -22.56 3.36 -8.55
N ARG A 34 -21.76 2.37 -8.12
CA ARG A 34 -20.70 2.51 -7.11
C ARG A 34 -19.32 2.61 -7.77
N ILE A 35 -18.61 3.71 -7.50
CA ILE A 35 -17.17 3.78 -7.72
C ILE A 35 -16.47 3.50 -6.39
N ARG A 36 -15.61 2.47 -6.35
CA ARG A 36 -14.74 2.20 -5.19
C ARG A 36 -13.58 3.20 -5.13
N CYS A 37 -13.27 3.67 -3.92
CA CYS A 37 -12.15 4.57 -3.67
C CYS A 37 -10.81 3.93 -4.07
N PHE A 38 -10.15 4.49 -5.10
CA PHE A 38 -8.90 3.97 -5.63
C PHE A 38 -7.79 3.86 -4.57
N PRO A 39 -7.50 4.89 -3.75
CA PRO A 39 -6.55 4.75 -2.65
C PRO A 39 -6.85 3.59 -1.69
N HIS A 40 -8.14 3.32 -1.43
CA HIS A 40 -8.54 2.23 -0.54
C HIS A 40 -8.29 0.86 -1.18
N VAL A 41 -8.60 0.70 -2.47
CA VAL A 41 -8.31 -0.52 -3.24
C VAL A 41 -6.81 -0.81 -3.27
N ILE A 42 -5.99 0.21 -3.55
CA ILE A 42 -4.52 0.07 -3.56
C ILE A 42 -4.00 -0.31 -2.17
N ASN A 43 -4.52 0.29 -1.09
CA ASN A 43 -4.12 -0.07 0.27
C ASN A 43 -4.44 -1.54 0.61
N ILE A 44 -5.60 -2.05 0.19
CA ILE A 44 -5.95 -3.46 0.37
C ILE A 44 -5.00 -4.37 -0.42
N ALA A 45 -4.75 -4.06 -1.69
CA ALA A 45 -3.86 -4.83 -2.55
C ALA A 45 -2.43 -4.89 -1.99
N VAL A 46 -1.89 -3.75 -1.54
CA VAL A 46 -0.57 -3.68 -0.91
C VAL A 46 -0.53 -4.48 0.40
N LYS A 47 -1.55 -4.40 1.24
CA LYS A 47 -1.61 -5.19 2.48
C LYS A 47 -1.64 -6.69 2.19
N ALA A 48 -2.38 -7.13 1.16
CA ALA A 48 -2.41 -8.52 0.75
C ALA A 48 -1.05 -8.99 0.24
N ALA A 49 -0.43 -8.23 -0.66
CA ALA A 49 0.91 -8.55 -1.18
C ALA A 49 1.95 -8.65 -0.06
N LEU A 50 1.92 -7.71 0.89
CA LEU A 50 2.88 -7.72 1.99
C LEU A 50 2.65 -8.86 2.98
N ARG A 51 1.41 -9.32 3.16
CA ARG A 51 1.12 -10.50 3.97
C ARG A 51 1.79 -11.75 3.37
N GLU A 52 1.68 -11.94 2.05
CA GLU A 52 2.29 -13.08 1.36
C GLU A 52 3.82 -13.00 1.34
N LEU A 53 4.36 -11.79 1.13
CA LEU A 53 5.80 -11.55 1.12
C LEU A 53 6.43 -11.75 2.51
N SER A 54 5.79 -11.28 3.58
CA SER A 54 6.27 -11.48 4.95
C SER A 54 6.01 -12.90 5.48
N ALA A 55 5.18 -13.71 4.81
CA ALA A 55 4.95 -15.12 5.14
C ALA A 55 5.97 -16.07 4.49
N SER A 56 6.75 -15.58 3.52
CA SER A 56 7.70 -16.38 2.75
C SER A 56 9.14 -16.17 3.25
N ALA A 57 9.50 -16.81 4.37
CA ALA A 57 10.85 -17.38 4.43
C ALA A 57 10.78 -18.61 3.49
N PRO A 58 11.58 -18.68 2.41
CA PRO A 58 11.57 -19.87 1.58
C PRO A 58 12.04 -21.04 2.44
N ALA A 59 11.16 -21.97 2.76
CA ALA A 59 11.59 -23.34 2.95
C ALA A 59 12.17 -23.76 1.60
N LEU A 60 13.49 -23.71 1.49
CA LEU A 60 14.23 -24.36 0.42
C LEU A 60 13.85 -25.84 0.48
N THR A 61 12.83 -26.19 -0.29
CA THR A 61 12.41 -27.57 -0.47
C THR A 61 13.08 -28.00 -1.75
N ASP A 62 14.02 -28.93 -1.56
CA ASP A 62 14.81 -29.67 -2.52
C ASP A 62 14.12 -29.76 -3.90
N ALA A 63 14.51 -28.87 -4.81
CA ALA A 63 14.19 -28.97 -6.23
C ALA A 63 15.51 -29.15 -6.98
N GLU A 64 15.65 -30.35 -7.54
CA GLU A 64 16.82 -30.90 -8.20
C GLU A 64 17.41 -30.00 -9.29
N ASP A 65 18.74 -29.95 -9.31
CA ASP A 65 19.66 -29.64 -10.41
C ASP A 65 19.52 -28.31 -11.18
N VAL A 66 20.03 -27.24 -10.57
CA VAL A 66 20.75 -26.19 -11.31
C VAL A 66 22.13 -26.05 -10.68
N PRO A 67 23.25 -26.34 -11.38
CA PRO A 67 24.58 -26.15 -10.82
C PRO A 67 24.91 -24.66 -10.80
N LEU A 68 24.39 -23.96 -9.81
CA LEU A 68 24.87 -22.63 -9.46
C LEU A 68 26.17 -22.85 -8.69
N ILE A 69 27.28 -22.51 -9.33
CA ILE A 69 28.58 -22.40 -8.68
C ILE A 69 28.48 -21.21 -7.72
N PHE A 70 27.99 -21.45 -6.51
CA PHE A 70 28.13 -20.53 -5.40
C PHE A 70 29.50 -20.82 -4.77
N GLU A 71 30.45 -19.92 -4.97
CA GLU A 71 31.63 -19.86 -4.11
C GLU A 71 31.14 -19.61 -2.67
N GLN A 72 31.11 -20.68 -1.88
CA GLN A 72 30.80 -20.63 -0.45
C GLN A 72 31.83 -19.73 0.23
N ASN A 73 31.47 -18.46 0.42
CA ASN A 73 32.18 -17.58 1.34
C ASN A 73 31.60 -17.84 2.73
N GLU A 74 32.47 -18.07 3.71
CA GLU A 74 32.23 -18.46 5.12
C GLU A 74 31.37 -17.48 5.98
N ASN A 75 30.49 -16.67 5.38
CA ASN A 75 29.67 -15.65 6.04
C ASN A 75 28.14 -15.87 5.89
N ASP A 76 27.72 -17.09 5.54
CA ASP A 76 26.31 -17.44 5.24
C ASP A 76 25.33 -17.22 6.41
N SER A 77 25.80 -17.17 7.66
CA SER A 77 24.94 -16.88 8.82
C SER A 77 24.20 -15.55 8.67
N ASN A 78 24.84 -14.53 8.13
CA ASN A 78 24.24 -13.20 7.98
C ASN A 78 23.23 -13.17 6.80
N TYR A 79 23.44 -14.00 5.78
CA TYR A 79 22.55 -14.07 4.63
C TYR A 79 21.27 -14.84 4.95
N GLU A 80 21.38 -15.98 5.65
CA GLU A 80 20.22 -16.72 6.15
C GLU A 80 19.42 -15.88 7.16
N ASP A 81 20.09 -15.17 8.08
CA ASP A 81 19.41 -14.25 9.00
C ASP A 81 18.73 -13.09 8.26
N ALA A 82 19.31 -12.60 7.16
CA ALA A 82 18.71 -11.56 6.33
C ALA A 82 17.46 -12.07 5.59
N LEU A 83 17.50 -13.28 5.05
CA LEU A 83 16.36 -13.95 4.40
C LEU A 83 15.22 -14.28 5.37
N ASN A 84 15.57 -14.69 6.60
CA ASN A 84 14.61 -14.95 7.67
C ASN A 84 14.07 -13.66 8.31
N SER A 85 14.71 -12.52 8.07
CA SER A 85 14.25 -11.23 8.59
C SER A 85 13.16 -10.62 7.72
N ASP A 86 12.14 -10.02 8.34
CA ASP A 86 11.09 -9.29 7.61
C ASP A 86 11.66 -7.99 6.98
N VAL A 87 12.24 -8.14 5.78
CA VAL A 87 12.86 -7.06 5.00
C VAL A 87 11.86 -5.94 4.73
N VAL A 88 10.58 -6.28 4.54
CA VAL A 88 9.49 -5.32 4.36
C VAL A 88 9.30 -4.46 5.60
N ALA A 89 9.30 -5.07 6.79
CA ALA A 89 9.21 -4.35 8.05
C ALA A 89 10.41 -3.40 8.26
N LYS A 90 11.63 -3.85 7.95
CA LYS A 90 12.84 -3.01 8.01
C LYS A 90 12.73 -1.80 7.07
N CYS A 91 12.33 -2.00 5.82
CA CYS A 91 12.11 -0.92 4.86
C CYS A 91 11.02 0.06 5.33
N ARG A 92 9.92 -0.44 5.89
CA ARG A 92 8.84 0.40 6.45
C ARG A 92 9.33 1.25 7.62
N SER A 93 10.12 0.67 8.52
CA SER A 93 10.74 1.38 9.65
C SER A 93 11.68 2.48 9.17
N LEU A 94 12.52 2.20 8.18
CA LEU A 94 13.40 3.21 7.56
C LEU A 94 12.58 4.35 6.95
N VAL A 95 11.59 4.05 6.11
CA VAL A 95 10.72 5.07 5.50
C VAL A 95 9.97 5.88 6.55
N THR A 96 9.56 5.25 7.65
CA THR A 96 8.88 5.91 8.77
C THR A 96 9.84 6.86 9.49
N ALA A 97 11.07 6.44 9.77
CA ALA A 97 12.11 7.29 10.33
C ALA A 97 12.43 8.48 9.40
N CYS A 98 12.59 8.23 8.09
CA CYS A 98 12.79 9.28 7.09
C CYS A 98 11.61 10.27 7.07
N ARG A 99 10.37 9.81 7.21
CA ARG A 99 9.19 10.70 7.28
C ARG A 99 9.07 11.44 8.61
N ALA A 100 9.45 10.81 9.72
CA ALA A 100 9.43 11.40 11.05
C ALA A 100 10.47 12.52 11.21
N SER A 101 11.55 12.47 10.41
CA SER A 101 12.61 13.49 10.40
C SER A 101 12.15 14.91 10.06
N GLY A 102 10.88 15.11 9.65
CA GLY A 102 10.31 16.43 9.40
C GLY A 102 10.81 17.10 8.12
N GLN A 103 11.86 16.57 7.50
CA GLN A 103 12.60 17.17 6.40
C GLN A 103 11.70 17.57 5.23
N ARG A 104 10.70 16.75 4.86
CA ARG A 104 9.72 17.12 3.81
C ARG A 104 8.85 18.33 4.16
N ARG A 105 8.50 18.52 5.42
CA ARG A 105 7.70 19.67 5.88
C ARG A 105 8.56 20.92 5.96
N GLU A 106 9.79 20.76 6.42
CA GLU A 106 10.77 21.84 6.52
C GLU A 106 11.19 22.35 5.13
N GLU A 107 11.48 21.44 4.19
CA GLU A 107 11.78 21.76 2.79
C GLU A 107 10.59 22.46 2.11
N LEU A 108 9.36 21.96 2.31
CA LEU A 108 8.18 22.61 1.75
C LEU A 108 7.98 24.02 2.32
N GLN A 109 8.17 24.20 3.64
CA GLN A 109 8.10 25.53 4.26
C GLN A 109 9.18 26.46 3.74
N ALA A 110 10.40 25.95 3.54
CA ALA A 110 11.50 26.71 2.97
C ALA A 110 11.18 27.15 1.53
N THR A 111 10.69 26.25 0.68
CA THR A 111 10.27 26.57 -0.70
C THR A 111 9.15 27.60 -0.75
N ILE A 112 8.15 27.50 0.15
CA ILE A 112 7.07 28.49 0.23
C ILE A 112 7.62 29.87 0.63
N LYS A 113 8.51 29.91 1.62
CA LYS A 113 9.12 31.16 2.09
C LYS A 113 9.95 31.80 0.98
N GLU A 114 10.80 31.02 0.33
CA GLU A 114 11.63 31.45 -0.80
C GLU A 114 10.78 31.96 -1.96
N GLY A 115 9.74 31.23 -2.36
CA GLY A 115 8.84 31.62 -3.44
C GLY A 115 8.06 32.92 -3.16
N ASN A 116 7.68 33.15 -1.90
CA ASN A 116 7.02 34.39 -1.48
C ASN A 116 7.99 35.58 -1.46
N GLU A 117 9.23 35.38 -0.98
CA GLU A 117 10.28 36.40 -0.97
C GLU A 117 10.73 36.78 -2.39
N SER A 118 10.81 35.79 -3.27
CA SER A 118 11.23 35.96 -4.66
C SER A 118 10.09 36.33 -5.62
N LYS A 119 8.85 36.51 -5.12
CA LYS A 119 7.63 36.81 -5.91
C LYS A 119 7.40 35.89 -7.12
N HIS A 120 7.83 34.64 -7.05
CA HIS A 120 7.68 33.69 -8.17
C HIS A 120 6.23 33.25 -8.42
N TYR A 121 5.33 33.54 -7.48
CA TYR A 121 3.92 33.11 -7.52
C TYR A 121 2.91 34.28 -7.60
N SER A 122 3.34 35.46 -8.07
CA SER A 122 2.45 36.61 -8.37
C SER A 122 2.00 36.65 -9.83
#